data_AF-A0A380P8R8-F1
#
_entry.id   AF-A0A380P8R8-F1
#
_cell.length_a   1.000
_cell.length_b   1.000
_cell.length_c   1.000
_cell.angle_alpha   90.00
_cell.angle_beta   90.00
_cell.angle_gamma   90.00
#
_symmetry.space_group_name_H-M   'P 1'
#
loop_
_entity.id
_entity.type
_entity.pdbx_description
1 polymer ?
#
loop_
_entity_poly.entity_id
_entity_poly.type
_entity_poly.pdbx_seq_one_letter_code
_entity_poly.pdbx_strand_id
1 'polypeptide(L)' 'MFTPGDRVWYAGEFTKAGSDEEFQTIDERIVGHAPQKLTDQQAAAIPLVGLTAYEALLKKCI' A
#
# COMPACT_ATOMS: atom_id res chain seq x y z
N MET A 1 6.85 3.54 -11.99
CA MET A 1 7.95 4.47 -11.72
C MET A 1 7.37 5.64 -10.96
N PHE A 2 7.81 5.83 -9.72
CA PHE A 2 7.42 6.94 -8.84
C PHE A 2 8.48 8.03 -8.87
N THR A 3 8.09 9.24 -8.48
CA THR A 3 8.96 10.41 -8.38
C THR A 3 8.89 11.03 -6.98
N PRO A 4 9.95 11.73 -6.52
CA PRO A 4 9.90 12.44 -5.25
C PRO A 4 8.73 13.43 -5.20
N GLY A 5 7.90 13.32 -4.16
CA GLY A 5 6.68 14.12 -4.01
C GLY A 5 5.39 13.38 -4.36
N ASP A 6 5.46 12.19 -4.95
CA ASP A 6 4.28 11.36 -5.18
C ASP A 6 3.66 10.89 -3.87
N ARG A 7 2.34 11.11 -3.74
CA ARG A 7 1.57 10.57 -2.63
C ARG A 7 1.24 9.10 -2.89
N VAL A 8 1.75 8.23 -2.03
CA VAL A 8 1.70 6.78 -2.22
C VAL A 8 1.11 6.07 -1.01
N TRP A 9 0.65 4.85 -1.23
CA TRP A 9 0.17 3.94 -0.18
C TRP A 9 0.59 2.50 -0.50
N TYR A 10 0.74 1.67 0.54
CA TYR A 10 1.12 0.27 0.41
C TYR A 10 0.81 -0.50 1.70
N ALA A 11 0.85 -1.83 1.62
CA ALA A 11 0.64 -2.72 2.77
C ALA A 11 1.96 -3.15 3.44
N GLY A 12 3.04 -3.27 2.67
CA GLY A 12 4.35 -3.68 3.16
C GLY A 12 4.69 -5.14 2.87
N GLU A 13 5.74 -5.64 3.51
CA GLU A 13 6.22 -7.02 3.41
C GLU A 13 6.65 -7.50 4.81
N PHE A 14 6.34 -8.75 5.16
CA PHE A 14 6.62 -9.32 6.49
C PHE A 14 8.12 -9.49 6.83
N THR A 15 8.99 -9.49 5.83
CA THR A 15 10.44 -9.72 6.01
C THR A 15 11.22 -8.44 6.29
N LYS A 16 10.56 -7.26 6.24
CA LYS A 16 11.17 -5.94 6.39
C LYS A 16 10.62 -5.22 7.62
N ALA A 17 11.32 -4.15 8.02
CA ALA A 17 10.83 -3.25 9.06
C ALA A 17 9.45 -2.69 8.68
N GLY A 18 8.58 -2.56 9.68
CA GLY A 18 7.20 -2.11 9.52
C GLY A 18 7.07 -0.61 9.28
N SER A 19 5.83 -0.12 9.30
CA SER A 19 5.50 1.29 9.04
C SER A 19 5.36 2.14 10.31
N ASP A 20 5.71 1.63 11.49
CA ASP A 20 5.68 2.37 12.76
C ASP A 20 6.98 3.19 12.96
N GLU A 21 7.34 3.93 11.92
CA GLU A 21 8.58 4.70 11.80
C GLU A 21 8.29 5.95 10.94
N GLU A 22 9.10 7.02 11.08
CA GLU A 22 8.93 8.24 10.27
C GLU A 22 9.27 8.03 8.79
N PHE A 23 10.15 7.06 8.49
CA PHE A 23 10.59 6.74 7.14
C PHE A 23 10.70 5.23 6.98
N GLN A 24 10.22 4.70 5.85
CA GLN A 24 10.29 3.27 5.54
C GLN A 24 10.79 3.06 4.11
N THR A 25 11.66 2.08 3.92
CA THR A 25 12.15 1.68 2.59
C THR A 25 11.30 0.53 2.05
N ILE A 26 10.70 0.73 0.87
CA ILE A 26 9.81 -0.25 0.25
C ILE A 26 10.14 -0.43 -1.23
N ASP A 27 9.80 -1.60 -1.78
CA ASP A 27 9.95 -1.88 -3.20
C ASP A 27 8.82 -1.23 -4.00
N GLU A 28 9.14 -0.49 -5.07
CA GLU A 28 8.13 0.23 -5.86
C GLU A 28 7.07 -0.67 -6.49
N ARG A 29 7.35 -1.97 -6.68
CA ARG A 29 6.42 -2.92 -7.32
C ARG A 29 5.20 -3.24 -6.46
N ILE A 30 5.28 -3.01 -5.14
CA ILE A 30 4.20 -3.25 -4.19
C ILE A 30 3.56 -1.95 -3.69
N VAL A 31 3.90 -0.82 -4.31
CA VAL A 31 3.38 0.51 -3.99
C VAL A 31 2.37 0.94 -5.04
N GLY A 32 1.35 1.68 -4.62
CA GLY A 32 0.41 2.36 -5.51
C GLY A 32 0.32 3.86 -5.21
N HIS A 33 -0.25 4.63 -6.13
CA HIS A 33 -0.62 6.02 -5.85
C HIS A 33 -1.83 6.07 -4.91
N ALA A 34 -1.75 6.93 -3.89
CA ALA A 34 -2.87 7.15 -2.99
C ALA A 34 -3.96 8.00 -3.67
N PRO A 35 -5.26 7.72 -3.44
CA PRO A 35 -6.35 8.50 -4.02
C PRO A 35 -6.32 9.96 -3.54
N GLN A 36 -6.35 10.91 -4.47
CA GLN A 36 -6.27 12.35 -4.18
C GLN A 36 -7.40 12.89 -3.29
N LYS A 37 -8.56 12.22 -3.29
CA LYS A 37 -9.75 12.66 -2.54
C LYS A 37 -9.80 12.17 -1.10
N LEU A 38 -8.95 11.20 -0.73
CA LEU A 38 -8.93 10.63 0.63
C LEU A 38 -7.87 11.32 1.48
N THR A 39 -8.18 11.56 2.75
CA THR A 39 -7.18 12.00 3.74
C THR A 39 -6.16 10.89 3.99
N ASP A 40 -5.02 11.21 4.61
CA ASP A 40 -3.98 10.20 4.89
C ASP A 40 -4.50 9.10 5.83
N GLN A 41 -5.30 9.48 6.82
CA GLN A 41 -5.93 8.52 7.73
C GLN A 41 -6.89 7.57 7.01
N GLN A 42 -7.66 8.08 6.05
CA GLN A 42 -8.57 7.26 5.23
C GLN A 42 -7.80 6.36 4.28
N ALA A 43 -6.76 6.90 3.63
CA ALA A 43 -5.93 6.16 2.70
C ALA A 43 -5.18 5.02 3.42
N ALA A 44 -4.60 5.26 4.59
CA ALA A 44 -3.84 4.27 5.36
C ALA A 44 -4.66 3.04 5.78
N ALA A 45 -5.99 3.15 5.90
CA ALA A 45 -6.86 2.05 6.31
C ALA A 45 -7.09 0.99 5.21
N ILE A 46 -6.73 1.28 3.95
CA ILE A 46 -7.17 0.50 2.78
C ILE A 46 -6.13 -0.52 2.27
N PRO A 47 -4.81 -0.24 2.17
CA PRO A 47 -3.89 -1.07 1.39
C PRO A 47 -3.90 -2.55 1.74
N LEU A 48 -3.79 -2.91 3.02
CA LEU A 48 -3.73 -4.32 3.44
C LEU A 48 -5.07 -5.03 3.22
N VAL A 49 -6.18 -4.41 3.64
CA VAL A 49 -7.52 -5.00 3.56
C VAL A 49 -8.01 -5.06 2.12
N GLY A 50 -7.75 -4.00 1.35
CA GLY A 50 -8.09 -3.89 -0.05
C GLY A 50 -7.32 -4.88 -0.91
N LEU A 51 -6.01 -5.07 -0.65
CA LEU A 51 -5.23 -6.12 -1.32
C LEU A 51 -5.80 -7.50 -1.02
N THR A 52 -6.05 -7.81 0.26
CA THR A 52 -6.64 -9.09 0.67
C THR A 52 -7.99 -9.34 -0.02
N ALA A 53 -8.86 -8.33 -0.04
CA ALA A 53 -10.17 -8.41 -0.69
C ALA A 53 -10.05 -8.61 -2.21
N TYR A 54 -9.15 -7.86 -2.87
CA TYR A 54 -8.89 -8.00 -4.29
C TYR A 54 -8.41 -9.42 -4.64
N GLU A 55 -7.45 -9.95 -3.88
CA GLU A 55 -6.93 -11.30 -4.11
C GLU A 55 -8.01 -12.37 -3.90
N ALA A 56 -8.81 -12.22 -2.84
CA ALA A 56 -9.91 -13.14 -2.55
C ALA A 56 -11.04 -13.12 -3.62
N LEU A 57 -11.26 -11.98 -4.28
CA LEU A 57 -12.31 -11.82 -5.29
C LEU A 57 -11.85 -12.23 -6.69
N LEU A 58 -10.65 -11.83 -7.09
CA LEU A 58 -10.20 -11.88 -8.48
C LEU A 58 -9.09 -12.89 -8.72
N LYS A 59 -8.34 -13.27 -7.68
CA LYS A 59 -7.21 -14.21 -7.78
C LYS A 59 -7.59 -15.63 -7.33
N LYS A 60 -8.90 -15.93 -7.24
CA LYS A 60 -9.43 -17.13 -6.60
C LYS A 60 -8.84 -18.42 -7.15
N CYS A 61 -8.52 -19.31 -6.20
CA CYS A 61 -8.16 -20.71 -6.37
C CYS A 61 -8.99 -21.38 -7.47
N ILE A 62 -8.32 -21.70 -8.57
CA ILE A 62 -8.65 -22.84 -9.43
C ILE A 62 -7.39 -23.69 -9.47
#